data_AF-X0YYY3-F1
#
_entry.id   AF-X0YYY3-F1
#
_cell.length_a   1.000
_cell.length_b   1.000
_cell.length_c   1.000
_cell.angle_alpha   90.00
_cell.angle_beta   90.00
_cell.angle_gamma   90.00
#
_symmetry.space_group_name_H-M   'P 1'
#
loop_
_entity.id
_entity.type
_entity.pdbx_description
1 polymer ?
#
loop_
_entity_poly.entity_id
_entity_poly.type
_entity_poly.pdbx_seq_one_letter_code
_entity_poly.pdbx_strand_id
1 'polypeptide(L)'
;HSIDLYRAREEIIKQLNLCFGDVRDYNGGMIDRQNRLLSAFKALCSQMKDQHEILMEKFFFAIRPQEMRAMLDPQHLKNLFILLLNTLSKEQSSKLVSDNLMIKQENKIVYAVVKDEQKKVLSYFKSQGVSFRLICFSLIELGQPFSGFILRGEDKKTQEQFLTLLKGNFKEK
;
A
#
# COMPACT_ATOMS: atom_id res chain seq x y z
N HIS A 1 -2.89 -8.52 -34.83
CA HIS A 1 -1.55 -8.99 -34.39
C HIS A 1 -1.06 -8.09 -33.27
N SER A 2 -1.12 -8.55 -32.02
CA SER A 2 -0.59 -7.80 -30.89
C SER A 2 0.93 -7.92 -30.89
N ILE A 3 1.65 -6.80 -30.88
CA ILE A 3 3.11 -6.80 -30.80
C ILE A 3 3.48 -7.30 -29.40
N ASP A 4 4.26 -8.38 -29.35
CA ASP A 4 4.78 -8.94 -28.10
C ASP A 4 5.90 -8.03 -27.59
N LEU A 5 5.49 -6.99 -26.86
CA LEU A 5 6.36 -5.97 -26.28
C LEU A 5 7.41 -6.57 -25.33
N TYR A 6 7.13 -7.75 -24.77
CA TYR A 6 8.07 -8.47 -23.92
C TYR A 6 9.24 -8.99 -24.74
N ARG A 7 8.97 -9.68 -25.86
CA ARG A 7 10.02 -10.15 -26.78
C ARG A 7 10.82 -9.02 -27.41
N ALA A 8 10.17 -7.92 -27.77
CA ALA A 8 10.86 -6.75 -28.30
C ALA A 8 11.82 -6.14 -27.27
N ARG A 9 11.43 -6.12 -26.00
CA ARG A 9 12.25 -5.59 -24.91
C ARG A 9 13.44 -6.50 -24.58
N GLU A 10 13.24 -7.82 -24.55
CA GLU A 10 14.30 -8.81 -24.37
C GLU A 10 15.40 -8.66 -25.43
N GLU A 11 15.02 -8.47 -26.69
CA GLU A 11 16.00 -8.29 -27.77
C GLU A 11 16.77 -6.97 -27.62
N ILE A 12 16.11 -5.87 -27.24
CA ILE A 12 16.79 -4.58 -27.00
C ILE A 12 17.79 -4.69 -25.83
N ILE A 13 17.40 -5.33 -24.73
CA ILE A 13 18.27 -5.53 -23.55
C ILE A 13 19.47 -6.40 -23.93
N LYS A 14 19.27 -7.45 -24.75
CA LYS A 14 20.34 -8.30 -25.26
C LYS A 14 21.35 -7.51 -26.11
N GLN A 15 20.88 -6.63 -27.00
CA GLN A 15 21.75 -5.76 -27.79
C GLN A 15 22.51 -4.74 -26.92
N LEU A 16 21.85 -4.18 -25.90
CA LEU A 16 22.49 -3.27 -24.95
C LEU A 16 23.59 -3.98 -24.13
N ASN A 17 23.35 -5.23 -23.71
CA ASN A 17 24.35 -6.04 -23.01
C ASN A 17 25.58 -6.37 -23.88
N LEU A 18 25.37 -6.59 -25.18
CA LEU A 18 26.44 -6.84 -26.15
C LEU A 18 27.32 -5.59 -26.36
N CYS A 19 26.72 -4.39 -26.37
CA CYS A 19 27.43 -3.13 -26.62
C CYS A 19 28.14 -2.56 -25.37
N PHE A 20 27.58 -2.77 -24.17
CA PHE A 20 28.03 -2.06 -22.96
C PHE A 20 28.48 -2.98 -21.80
N GLY A 21 28.52 -4.31 -21.99
CA GLY A 21 28.73 -5.28 -20.91
C GLY A 21 27.44 -5.56 -20.13
N ASP A 22 27.50 -6.22 -18.97
CA ASP A 22 26.32 -6.51 -18.12
C ASP A 22 25.58 -5.20 -17.74
N VAL A 23 24.60 -4.81 -18.54
CA VAL A 23 23.66 -3.75 -18.18
C VAL A 23 22.71 -4.38 -17.17
N ARG A 24 22.99 -4.13 -15.89
CA ARG A 24 22.13 -4.53 -14.78
C ARG A 24 20.74 -3.91 -15.00
N ASP A 25 19.75 -4.70 -15.40
CA ASP A 25 18.38 -4.23 -15.54
C ASP A 25 17.73 -4.01 -14.16
N TYR A 26 18.05 -2.85 -13.56
CA TYR A 26 17.52 -2.44 -12.27
C TYR A 26 15.99 -2.29 -12.29
N ASN A 27 15.43 -1.97 -13.47
CA ASN A 27 14.00 -1.70 -13.63
C ASN A 27 13.21 -2.97 -14.01
N GLY A 28 13.77 -3.87 -14.81
CA GLY A 28 13.17 -5.18 -15.14
C GLY A 28 12.99 -6.05 -13.91
N GLY A 29 14.05 -6.23 -13.11
CA GLY A 29 13.96 -6.99 -11.86
C GLY A 29 12.99 -6.39 -10.84
N MET A 30 12.85 -5.06 -10.82
CA MET A 30 11.92 -4.38 -9.92
C MET A 30 10.46 -4.53 -10.38
N ILE A 31 10.18 -4.41 -11.68
CA ILE A 31 8.84 -4.65 -12.24
C ILE A 31 8.42 -6.10 -12.01
N ASP A 32 9.31 -7.05 -12.26
CA ASP A 32 9.03 -8.48 -12.04
C ASP A 32 8.73 -8.78 -10.58
N ARG A 33 9.48 -8.18 -9.64
CA ARG A 33 9.19 -8.32 -8.21
C ARG A 33 7.84 -7.72 -7.83
N GLN A 34 7.47 -6.57 -8.39
CA GLN A 34 6.14 -5.98 -8.17
C GLN A 34 5.03 -6.90 -8.70
N ASN A 35 5.20 -7.46 -9.89
CA ASN A 35 4.24 -8.39 -10.48
C ASN A 35 4.10 -9.67 -9.66
N ARG A 36 5.22 -10.23 -9.16
CA ARG A 36 5.20 -11.38 -8.25
C ARG A 36 4.49 -11.06 -6.95
N LEU A 37 4.76 -9.89 -6.35
CA LEU A 37 4.12 -9.48 -5.11
C LEU A 37 2.60 -9.27 -5.31
N LEU A 38 2.19 -8.60 -6.39
CA LEU A 38 0.79 -8.41 -6.73
C LEU A 38 0.08 -9.76 -6.93
N SER A 39 0.74 -10.70 -7.64
CA SER A 39 0.19 -12.04 -7.85
C SER A 39 0.03 -12.81 -6.54
N ALA A 40 1.02 -12.76 -5.66
CA ALA A 40 0.96 -13.37 -4.33
C ALA A 40 -0.13 -12.74 -3.45
N PHE A 41 -0.25 -11.41 -3.47
CA PHE A 41 -1.30 -10.68 -2.77
C PHE A 41 -2.70 -11.08 -3.28
N LYS A 42 -2.91 -11.11 -4.59
CA LYS A 42 -4.18 -11.56 -5.19
C LYS A 42 -4.50 -13.02 -4.82
N ALA A 43 -3.49 -13.91 -4.81
CA ALA A 43 -3.66 -15.30 -4.44
C ALA A 43 -4.07 -15.46 -2.96
N LEU A 44 -3.50 -14.67 -2.04
CA LEU A 44 -3.88 -14.66 -0.62
C LEU A 44 -5.31 -14.13 -0.36
N CYS A 45 -5.84 -13.36 -1.30
CA CYS A 45 -7.18 -12.79 -1.29
C CYS A 45 -8.12 -13.52 -2.26
N SER A 46 -7.81 -14.76 -2.67
CA SER A 46 -8.55 -15.52 -3.69
C SER A 46 -10.07 -15.56 -3.47
N GLN A 47 -10.50 -15.72 -2.21
CA GLN A 47 -11.92 -15.72 -1.83
C GLN A 47 -12.65 -14.38 -2.06
N MET A 48 -11.90 -13.28 -2.16
CA MET A 48 -12.40 -11.92 -2.38
C MET A 48 -12.07 -11.39 -3.78
N LYS A 49 -11.35 -12.16 -4.59
CA LYS A 49 -10.70 -11.67 -5.80
C LYS A 49 -11.71 -11.20 -6.85
N ASP A 50 -12.73 -12.00 -7.11
CA ASP A 50 -13.68 -11.72 -8.21
C ASP A 50 -14.53 -10.46 -7.96
N GLN A 51 -14.75 -10.10 -6.69
CA GLN A 51 -15.54 -8.92 -6.31
C GLN A 51 -14.71 -7.64 -6.21
N HIS A 52 -13.40 -7.76 -5.98
CA HIS A 52 -12.55 -6.61 -5.62
C HIS A 52 -11.26 -6.50 -6.44
N GLU A 53 -11.12 -7.20 -7.57
CA GLU A 53 -9.88 -7.23 -8.36
C GLU A 53 -9.38 -5.83 -8.75
N ILE A 54 -10.26 -4.98 -9.27
CA ILE A 54 -9.91 -3.61 -9.66
C ILE A 54 -9.46 -2.80 -8.43
N LEU A 55 -10.17 -2.93 -7.31
CA LEU A 55 -9.83 -2.22 -6.06
C LEU A 55 -8.49 -2.72 -5.49
N MET A 56 -8.20 -4.02 -5.58
CA MET A 56 -6.92 -4.60 -5.17
C MET A 56 -5.75 -4.03 -5.96
N GLU A 57 -5.89 -3.90 -7.28
CA GLU A 57 -4.85 -3.29 -8.12
C GLU A 57 -4.66 -1.81 -7.80
N LYS A 58 -5.77 -1.04 -7.73
CA LYS A 58 -5.72 0.37 -7.34
C LYS A 58 -5.03 0.55 -5.98
N PHE A 59 -5.40 -0.26 -5.00
CA PHE A 59 -4.79 -0.28 -3.67
C PHE A 59 -3.29 -0.55 -3.76
N PHE A 60 -2.88 -1.60 -4.48
CA PHE A 60 -1.48 -1.97 -4.62
C PHE A 60 -0.64 -0.85 -5.27
N PHE A 61 -1.16 -0.25 -6.35
CA PHE A 61 -0.50 0.87 -7.03
C PHE A 61 -0.63 2.21 -6.29
N ALA A 62 -1.44 2.30 -5.24
CA ALA A 62 -1.49 3.45 -4.34
C ALA A 62 -0.43 3.39 -3.22
N ILE A 63 0.23 2.25 -3.02
CA ILE A 63 1.22 2.08 -1.95
C ILE A 63 2.43 2.98 -2.14
N ARG A 64 2.86 3.60 -1.04
CA ARG A 64 4.04 4.44 -0.93
C ARG A 64 4.84 4.05 0.34
N PRO A 65 6.18 4.16 0.29
CA PRO A 65 6.97 4.51 -0.90
C PRO A 65 6.97 3.35 -1.94
N GLN A 66 7.30 3.65 -3.20
CA GLN A 66 7.04 2.74 -4.34
C GLN A 66 7.81 1.41 -4.23
N GLU A 67 8.98 1.44 -3.61
CA GLU A 67 9.85 0.30 -3.36
C GLU A 67 9.14 -0.77 -2.53
N MET A 68 8.19 -0.37 -1.66
CA MET A 68 7.42 -1.31 -0.85
C MET A 68 6.51 -2.21 -1.70
N ARG A 69 6.21 -1.83 -2.95
CA ARG A 69 5.50 -2.69 -3.91
C ARG A 69 6.33 -3.88 -4.39
N ALA A 70 7.63 -3.90 -4.11
CA ALA A 70 8.52 -5.01 -4.43
C ALA A 70 9.08 -5.72 -3.18
N MET A 71 8.91 -5.13 -1.99
CA MET A 71 9.59 -5.55 -0.75
C MET A 71 8.64 -5.93 0.38
N LEU A 72 7.37 -5.51 0.34
CA LEU A 72 6.45 -5.77 1.42
C LEU A 72 6.00 -7.25 1.42
N ASP A 73 5.86 -7.82 2.60
CA ASP A 73 5.26 -9.16 2.74
C ASP A 73 3.79 -9.13 2.26
N PRO A 74 3.37 -10.08 1.38
CA PRO A 74 1.98 -10.21 0.93
C PRO A 74 0.94 -10.24 2.07
N GLN A 75 1.29 -10.77 3.24
CA GLN A 75 0.39 -10.84 4.39
C GLN A 75 0.07 -9.46 4.97
N HIS A 76 1.04 -8.54 4.96
CA HIS A 76 0.81 -7.15 5.39
C HIS A 76 -0.12 -6.41 4.43
N LEU A 77 0.01 -6.67 3.12
CA LEU A 77 -0.91 -6.15 2.10
C LEU A 77 -2.34 -6.65 2.34
N LYS A 78 -2.52 -7.95 2.56
CA LYS A 78 -3.81 -8.55 2.88
C LYS A 78 -4.43 -7.93 4.13
N ASN A 79 -3.67 -7.82 5.22
CA ASN A 79 -4.16 -7.26 6.47
C ASN A 79 -4.65 -5.82 6.30
N LEU A 80 -3.88 -4.98 5.60
CA LEU A 80 -4.26 -3.60 5.34
C LEU A 80 -5.46 -3.50 4.37
N PHE A 81 -5.51 -4.36 3.36
CA PHE A 81 -6.60 -4.40 2.39
C PHE A 81 -7.92 -4.82 3.02
N ILE A 82 -7.91 -5.83 3.89
CA ILE A 82 -9.10 -6.24 4.66
C ILE A 82 -9.58 -5.08 5.55
N LEU A 83 -8.66 -4.33 6.15
CA LEU A 83 -9.00 -3.15 6.95
C LEU A 83 -9.69 -2.07 6.11
N LEU A 84 -9.22 -1.85 4.88
CA LEU A 84 -9.87 -0.97 3.90
C LEU A 84 -11.28 -1.46 3.54
N LEU A 85 -11.44 -2.75 3.21
CA LEU A 85 -12.74 -3.33 2.88
C LEU A 85 -13.74 -3.18 4.03
N ASN A 86 -13.32 -3.48 5.27
CA ASN A 86 -14.16 -3.30 6.45
C ASN A 86 -14.59 -1.84 6.64
N THR A 87 -13.70 -0.89 6.29
CA THR A 87 -13.99 0.55 6.36
C THR A 87 -15.03 0.98 5.31
N LEU A 88 -14.97 0.38 4.11
CA LEU A 88 -15.95 0.57 3.03
C LEU A 88 -17.30 -0.10 3.32
N SER A 89 -17.32 -1.34 3.84
CA SER A 89 -18.56 -2.07 4.14
C SER A 89 -19.38 -1.43 5.26
N LYS A 90 -18.72 -0.88 6.29
CA LYS A 90 -19.40 -0.12 7.36
C LYS A 90 -20.15 1.08 6.79
N GLU A 91 -19.59 1.75 5.79
CA GLU A 91 -20.24 2.89 5.14
C GLU A 91 -21.56 2.53 4.47
N GLN A 92 -21.59 1.38 3.80
CA GLN A 92 -22.78 0.90 3.12
C GLN A 92 -23.89 0.48 4.11
N SER A 93 -23.50 0.13 5.35
CA SER A 93 -24.39 -0.47 6.34
C SER A 93 -24.88 0.49 7.43
N SER A 94 -24.10 1.53 7.80
CA SER A 94 -24.44 2.40 8.94
C SER A 94 -24.77 3.84 8.50
N LYS A 95 -26.05 4.21 8.62
CA LYS A 95 -26.50 5.62 8.65
C LYS A 95 -26.14 6.36 9.95
N LEU A 96 -25.59 5.68 10.95
CA LEU A 96 -25.31 6.22 12.29
C LEU A 96 -23.94 5.72 12.79
N VAL A 97 -23.10 6.68 13.18
CA VAL A 97 -21.74 6.58 13.76
C VAL A 97 -20.60 6.32 12.76
N SER A 98 -20.11 7.43 12.20
CA SER A 98 -18.89 7.57 11.40
C SER A 98 -17.63 7.40 12.24
N ASP A 99 -17.23 6.17 12.51
CA ASP A 99 -15.83 5.91 12.90
C ASP A 99 -14.95 6.08 11.65
N ASN A 100 -14.42 7.29 11.48
CA ASN A 100 -13.56 7.66 10.36
C ASN A 100 -12.16 7.00 10.41
N LEU A 101 -11.89 6.16 11.42
CA LEU A 101 -10.61 5.54 11.69
C LEU A 101 -10.80 4.08 12.11
N MET A 102 -10.18 3.16 11.38
CA MET A 102 -10.04 1.76 11.78
C MET A 102 -8.58 1.46 12.08
N ILE A 103 -8.31 0.79 13.21
CA ILE A 103 -6.96 0.42 13.66
C ILE A 103 -6.93 -1.07 13.97
N LYS A 104 -5.84 -1.73 13.57
CA LYS A 104 -5.51 -3.11 13.94
C LYS A 104 -4.06 -3.16 14.39
N GLN A 105 -3.74 -3.85 15.48
CA GLN A 105 -2.37 -4.01 15.97
C GLN A 105 -2.03 -5.49 16.09
N GLU A 106 -0.94 -5.92 15.46
CA GLU A 106 -0.45 -7.31 15.48
C GLU A 106 1.08 -7.31 15.50
N ASN A 107 1.71 -8.10 16.38
CA ASN A 107 3.16 -8.36 16.37
C ASN A 107 4.04 -7.10 16.18
N LYS A 108 3.77 -6.05 16.96
CA LYS A 108 4.51 -4.76 16.91
C LYS A 108 4.34 -3.99 15.58
N ILE A 109 3.27 -4.28 14.85
CA ILE A 109 2.86 -3.57 13.63
C ILE A 109 1.48 -2.97 13.88
N VAL A 110 1.34 -1.69 13.53
CA VAL A 110 0.06 -0.98 13.58
C VAL A 110 -0.42 -0.77 12.15
N TYR A 111 -1.63 -1.22 11.87
CA TYR A 111 -2.37 -0.95 10.65
C TYR A 111 -3.45 0.07 10.96
N ALA A 112 -3.59 1.09 10.12
CA ALA A 112 -4.66 2.06 10.23
C ALA A 112 -5.25 2.39 8.86
N VAL A 113 -6.56 2.61 8.79
CA VAL A 113 -7.26 3.17 7.62
C VAL A 113 -8.15 4.31 8.09
N VAL A 114 -8.10 5.42 7.36
CA VAL A 114 -8.77 6.67 7.67
C VAL A 114 -9.56 7.14 6.45
N LYS A 115 -10.80 7.60 6.68
CA LYS A 115 -11.67 8.24 5.68
C LYS A 115 -11.33 9.73 5.46
N ASP A 116 -10.07 10.02 5.21
CA ASP A 116 -9.60 11.38 4.96
C ASP A 116 -8.19 11.37 4.33
N GLU A 117 -7.77 12.49 3.76
CA GLU A 117 -6.40 12.74 3.34
C GLU A 117 -5.50 13.09 4.53
N GLN A 118 -4.72 12.13 5.01
CA GLN A 118 -3.87 12.31 6.19
C GLN A 118 -2.46 12.81 5.82
N LYS A 119 -2.39 13.94 5.10
CA LYS A 119 -1.12 14.56 4.64
C LYS A 119 -0.22 14.97 5.82
N LYS A 120 -0.80 15.42 6.93
CA LYS A 120 -0.08 15.81 8.16
C LYS A 120 0.69 14.65 8.80
N VAL A 121 0.12 13.44 8.78
CA VAL A 121 0.78 12.24 9.31
C VAL A 121 1.99 11.90 8.45
N LEU A 122 1.84 11.96 7.12
CA LEU A 122 2.95 11.70 6.19
C LEU A 122 4.09 12.71 6.34
N SER A 123 3.78 14.01 6.47
CA SER A 123 4.81 15.03 6.65
C SER A 123 5.55 14.89 7.99
N TYR A 124 4.83 14.55 9.06
CA TYR A 124 5.43 14.31 10.38
C TYR A 124 6.42 13.13 10.36
N PHE A 125 6.03 11.97 9.83
CA PHE A 125 6.94 10.81 9.82
C PHE A 125 8.09 10.94 8.81
N LYS A 126 7.91 11.73 7.74
CA LYS A 126 9.00 12.10 6.84
C LYS A 126 10.05 12.97 7.55
N SER A 127 9.63 13.98 8.33
CA SER A 127 10.57 14.87 9.03
C SER A 127 11.34 14.18 10.15
N GLN A 128 10.80 13.10 10.71
CA GLN A 128 11.46 12.27 11.73
C GLN A 128 12.49 11.26 11.14
N GLY A 129 12.65 11.20 9.81
CA GLY A 129 13.57 10.23 9.17
C GLY A 129 13.10 8.77 9.22
N VAL A 130 11.82 8.53 9.52
CA VAL A 130 11.24 7.19 9.76
C VAL A 130 10.69 6.55 8.47
N SER A 131 11.17 6.99 7.30
CA SER A 131 10.59 6.70 5.97
C SER A 131 10.44 5.22 5.63
N PHE A 132 11.34 4.34 6.10
CA PHE A 132 11.28 2.90 5.82
C PHE A 132 10.31 2.14 6.73
N ARG A 133 9.91 2.73 7.86
CA ARG A 133 9.02 2.08 8.84
C ARG A 133 7.56 2.39 8.60
N LEU A 134 7.25 3.53 7.96
CA LEU A 134 5.90 3.92 7.59
C LEU A 134 5.64 3.61 6.12
N ILE A 135 4.69 2.73 5.89
CA ILE A 135 4.13 2.43 4.57
C ILE A 135 2.74 3.03 4.56
N CYS A 136 2.33 3.64 3.46
CA CYS A 136 1.01 4.23 3.34
C CYS A 136 0.38 3.99 1.97
N PHE A 137 -0.92 4.19 1.87
CA PHE A 137 -1.60 4.37 0.60
C PHE A 137 -2.54 5.57 0.70
N SER A 138 -2.83 6.19 -0.44
CA SER A 138 -3.91 7.17 -0.57
C SER A 138 -4.67 6.87 -1.86
N LEU A 139 -5.98 6.70 -1.75
CA LEU A 139 -6.86 6.41 -2.88
C LEU A 139 -8.21 7.10 -2.71
N ILE A 140 -8.94 7.25 -3.81
CA ILE A 140 -10.32 7.73 -3.81
C ILE A 140 -11.20 6.57 -4.28
N GLU A 141 -12.20 6.22 -3.48
CA GLU A 141 -13.19 5.20 -3.83
C GLU A 141 -14.57 5.73 -3.44
N LEU A 142 -15.58 5.53 -4.30
CA LEU A 142 -16.94 6.09 -4.11
C LEU A 142 -16.97 7.61 -3.83
N GLY A 143 -16.00 8.36 -4.39
CA GLY A 143 -15.91 9.82 -4.22
C GLY A 143 -15.33 10.28 -2.88
N GLN A 144 -14.87 9.36 -2.02
CA GLN A 144 -14.25 9.69 -0.73
C GLN A 144 -12.76 9.33 -0.71
N PRO A 145 -11.92 10.19 -0.10
CA PRO A 145 -10.51 9.89 0.09
C PRO A 145 -10.30 8.91 1.25
N PHE A 146 -9.46 7.91 1.01
CA PHE A 146 -8.99 6.96 2.02
C PHE A 146 -7.46 7.03 2.11
N SER A 147 -6.96 7.18 3.33
CA SER A 147 -5.55 7.03 3.65
C SER A 147 -5.36 5.82 4.55
N GLY A 148 -4.42 4.95 4.23
CA GLY A 148 -4.04 3.89 5.16
C GLY A 148 -2.56 3.78 5.37
N PHE A 149 -2.20 3.09 6.43
CA PHE A 149 -0.88 3.12 7.02
C PHE A 149 -0.50 1.76 7.60
N ILE A 150 0.78 1.42 7.46
CA ILE A 150 1.45 0.35 8.20
C ILE A 150 2.64 1.00 8.88
N LEU A 151 2.63 1.02 10.20
CA LEU A 151 3.78 1.43 11.00
C LEU A 151 4.46 0.18 11.56
N ARG A 152 5.71 -0.05 11.16
CA ARG A 152 6.56 -1.14 11.64
C ARG A 152 7.52 -0.62 12.71
N GLY A 153 7.58 -1.28 13.86
CA GLY A 153 8.63 -1.00 14.84
C GLY A 153 8.23 -1.33 16.27
N GLU A 154 9.23 -1.65 17.09
CA GLU A 154 9.03 -2.11 18.47
C GLU A 154 8.81 -0.98 19.48
N ASP A 155 9.12 0.26 19.08
CA ASP A 155 9.03 1.40 19.98
C ASP A 155 7.57 1.78 20.23
N LYS A 156 7.10 1.48 21.45
CA LYS A 156 5.75 1.84 21.92
C LYS A 156 5.52 3.34 21.85
N LYS A 157 6.54 4.16 22.11
CA LYS A 157 6.40 5.63 22.09
C LYS A 157 6.06 6.13 20.68
N THR A 158 6.75 5.63 19.67
CA THR A 158 6.45 5.95 18.26
C THR A 158 5.03 5.48 17.87
N GLN A 159 4.60 4.30 18.31
CA GLN A 159 3.24 3.80 18.04
C GLN A 159 2.17 4.66 18.72
N GLU A 160 2.36 5.05 19.98
CA GLU A 160 1.45 5.93 20.72
C GLU A 160 1.36 7.32 20.09
N GLN A 161 2.49 7.89 19.66
CA GLN A 161 2.52 9.16 18.92
C GLN A 161 1.78 9.05 17.59
N PHE A 162 1.99 7.97 16.84
CA PHE A 162 1.26 7.71 15.59
C PHE A 162 -0.25 7.64 15.81
N LEU A 163 -0.68 6.88 16.81
CA LEU A 163 -2.10 6.76 17.16
C LEU A 163 -2.69 8.08 17.64
N THR A 164 -1.91 8.87 18.38
CA THR A 164 -2.32 10.20 18.86
C THR A 164 -2.46 11.18 17.70
N LEU A 165 -1.56 11.17 16.73
CA LEU A 165 -1.65 12.02 15.53
C LEU A 165 -2.87 11.64 14.67
N LEU A 166 -3.11 10.35 14.49
CA LEU A 166 -4.29 9.87 13.79
C LEU A 166 -5.56 10.33 14.51
N LYS A 167 -5.67 10.13 15.82
CA LYS A 167 -6.85 10.51 16.62
C LYS A 167 -7.02 12.03 16.77
N GLY A 168 -5.92 12.77 16.90
CA GLY A 168 -5.90 14.22 17.11
C GLY A 168 -6.44 15.00 15.92
N ASN A 169 -6.20 14.50 14.69
CA ASN A 169 -6.78 15.09 13.48
C ASN A 169 -8.32 14.92 13.38
N PHE A 170 -8.95 14.14 14.26
CA PHE A 170 -10.41 14.00 14.34
C PHE A 170 -11.04 14.81 15.48
N LYS A 171 -10.26 15.52 16.29
CA LYS A 171 -10.77 16.39 17.37
C LYS A 171 -10.89 17.88 16.99
N GLU A 172 -10.44 18.27 15.80
CA GLU A 172 -10.68 19.60 15.25
C GLU A 172 -11.85 19.57 14.25
N LYS A 173 -13.07 19.44 14.76
CA LYS A 173 -14.30 19.96 14.13
C LYS A 173 -15.32 20.31 15.21
#